data_AF-A0A847LLS1-F1
#
_entry.id   AF-A0A847LLS1-F1
#
_cell.length_a   1.000
_cell.length_b   1.000
_cell.length_c   1.000
_cell.angle_alpha   90.00
_cell.angle_beta   90.00
_cell.angle_gamma   90.00
#
_symmetry.space_group_name_H-M   'P 1'
#
loop_
_entity.id
_entity.type
_entity.pdbx_description
1 polymer ?
#
loop_
_entity_poly.entity_id
_entity_poly.type
_entity_poly.pdbx_seq_one_letter_code
_entity_poly.pdbx_strand_id
1 'polypeptide(L)'
;MKRVFILLALVLLLTPVWAGVFYRVDGVVTVHPEAVTLSTEDGRLFRLDLAGDAARTWDGKLVRVEGYVAQADELENLAVKSIKALPAPTGQAAPAPAFHIRQRQPHLKAERDGKFTIGNARWGFTVKDNQVTAYNWVDATIDPAKVDQVYFVKKPFKPEWLAAHACMLFTFKPGGFVNAAGQESRGLLLSIEAHLTTDQKYDLFAGLKATFGSIWLLVAWEDYAAEACDPVTRGLGKMFLYPFTLSAAQKQELLRVAVRQAVIVRRGEFYHTTRNNCTNNLLVLVNHVIPKKIKLWTIPSLIYNVRATMPRLVPSYLQKKGLLGKELPEINETNYFVDIDQLARGPAGSR
;
A
#
# COMPACT_ATOMS: atom_id res chain seq x y z
N MET A 1 -2.18 -33.27 33.16
CA MET A 1 -2.08 -32.83 31.74
C MET A 1 -3.16 -31.83 31.30
N LYS A 2 -4.45 -31.93 31.69
CA LYS A 2 -5.49 -30.96 31.27
C LYS A 2 -5.38 -29.54 31.87
N ARG A 3 -4.72 -29.36 33.03
CA ARG A 3 -4.58 -28.05 33.70
C ARG A 3 -3.47 -27.15 33.14
N VAL A 4 -2.47 -27.72 32.46
CA VAL A 4 -1.35 -26.96 31.86
C VAL A 4 -1.76 -26.29 30.54
N PHE A 5 -2.69 -26.89 29.79
CA PHE A 5 -3.25 -26.30 28.57
C PHE A 5 -4.17 -25.10 28.82
N ILE A 6 -4.87 -25.07 29.97
CA ILE A 6 -5.77 -23.94 30.31
C ILE A 6 -4.95 -22.70 30.72
N LEU A 7 -3.80 -22.87 31.37
CA LEU A 7 -2.93 -21.75 31.72
C LEU A 7 -2.24 -21.13 30.49
N LEU A 8 -1.83 -21.94 29.51
CA LEU A 8 -1.21 -21.42 28.27
C LEU A 8 -2.20 -20.61 27.41
N ALA A 9 -3.48 -21.00 27.40
CA ALA A 9 -4.54 -20.27 26.71
C ALA A 9 -4.91 -18.95 27.43
N LEU A 10 -4.80 -18.89 28.76
CA LEU A 10 -5.06 -17.67 29.53
C LEU A 10 -3.92 -16.64 29.43
N VAL A 11 -2.66 -17.09 29.33
CA VAL A 11 -1.50 -16.18 29.16
C VAL A 11 -1.49 -15.52 27.78
N LEU A 12 -2.00 -16.19 26.74
CA LEU A 12 -2.23 -15.61 25.41
C LEU A 12 -3.38 -14.60 25.36
N LEU A 13 -4.24 -14.53 26.39
CA LEU A 13 -5.34 -13.56 26.50
C LEU A 13 -4.95 -12.27 27.24
N LEU A 14 -3.76 -12.20 27.85
CA LEU A 14 -3.32 -11.06 28.67
C LEU A 14 -2.26 -10.17 28.01
N THR A 15 -1.64 -10.61 26.92
CA THR A 15 -0.92 -9.67 26.05
C THR A 15 -1.93 -9.08 25.08
N PRO A 16 -2.10 -7.74 24.98
CA PRO A 16 -2.81 -7.19 23.85
C PRO A 16 -2.10 -7.73 22.62
N VAL A 17 -2.77 -8.53 21.79
CA VAL A 17 -2.23 -8.84 20.48
C VAL A 17 -2.37 -7.54 19.71
N TRP A 18 -1.31 -6.74 19.74
CA TRP A 18 -1.25 -5.48 19.01
C TRP A 18 -1.33 -5.83 17.53
N ALA A 19 -2.52 -5.65 16.99
CA ALA A 19 -2.91 -6.01 15.65
C ALA A 19 -3.26 -4.73 14.90
N GLY A 20 -2.70 -4.59 13.71
CA GLY A 20 -2.78 -3.37 12.94
C GLY A 20 -1.43 -3.05 12.29
N VAL A 21 -1.25 -1.78 11.95
CA VAL A 21 -0.04 -1.27 11.30
C VAL A 21 0.92 -0.75 12.35
N PHE A 22 2.14 -1.27 12.36
CA PHE A 22 3.17 -0.85 13.30
C PHE A 22 3.86 0.42 12.84
N TYR A 23 4.02 1.35 13.77
CA TYR A 23 4.77 2.58 13.59
C TYR A 23 5.94 2.67 14.58
N ARG A 24 7.06 3.21 14.11
CA ARG A 24 8.13 3.78 14.93
C ARG A 24 8.39 5.19 14.43
N VAL A 25 7.96 6.17 15.20
CA VAL A 25 7.98 7.59 14.82
C VAL A 25 8.65 8.42 15.89
N ASP A 26 9.36 9.46 15.46
CA ASP A 26 10.02 10.42 16.32
C ASP A 26 9.24 11.73 16.26
N GLY A 27 9.08 12.40 17.40
CA GLY A 27 8.32 13.64 17.48
C GLY A 27 8.31 14.25 18.88
N VAL A 28 7.65 15.40 19.00
CA VAL A 28 7.48 16.10 20.27
C VAL A 28 6.10 15.80 20.84
N VAL A 29 6.04 15.35 22.09
CA VAL A 29 4.77 15.12 22.79
C VAL A 29 4.23 16.44 23.32
N THR A 30 2.94 16.67 23.12
CA THR A 30 2.20 17.79 23.73
C THR A 30 0.99 17.26 24.48
N VAL A 31 0.85 17.65 25.75
CA VAL A 31 -0.29 17.27 26.58
C VAL A 31 -1.32 18.39 26.58
N HIS A 32 -2.48 18.13 26.00
CA HIS A 32 -3.65 19.00 26.05
C HIS A 32 -4.66 18.47 27.07
N PRO A 33 -5.64 19.29 27.54
CA PRO A 33 -6.68 18.82 28.44
C PRO A 33 -7.48 17.61 27.91
N GLU A 34 -7.72 17.57 26.59
CA GLU A 34 -8.58 16.59 25.92
C GLU A 34 -7.82 15.48 25.17
N ALA A 35 -6.50 15.62 25.00
CA ALA A 35 -5.71 14.71 24.18
C ALA A 35 -4.21 14.80 24.47
N VAL A 36 -3.50 13.71 24.23
CA VAL A 36 -2.04 13.68 24.15
C VAL A 36 -1.68 13.54 22.69
N THR A 37 -0.84 14.44 22.17
CA THR A 37 -0.45 14.44 20.75
C THR A 37 1.06 14.26 20.58
N LEU A 38 1.45 13.72 19.42
CA LEU A 38 2.83 13.65 18.95
C LEU A 38 2.93 14.36 17.61
N SER A 39 3.69 15.45 17.57
CA SER A 39 3.99 16.20 16.35
C SER A 39 5.30 15.70 15.76
N THR A 40 5.27 15.18 14.53
CA THR A 40 6.46 14.66 13.85
C THR A 40 7.13 15.72 12.99
N GLU A 41 8.41 15.50 12.65
CA GLU A 41 9.20 16.38 11.77
C GLU A 41 8.55 16.56 10.38
N ASP A 42 7.88 15.52 9.87
CA ASP A 42 7.19 15.56 8.57
C ASP A 42 5.77 16.15 8.65
N GLY A 43 5.43 16.81 9.77
CA GLY A 43 4.20 17.58 9.93
C GLY A 43 2.95 16.76 10.25
N ARG A 44 3.09 15.46 10.54
CA ARG A 44 1.97 14.62 10.99
C ARG A 44 1.71 14.82 12.48
N LEU A 45 0.46 14.64 12.86
CA LEU A 45 -0.01 14.74 14.23
C LEU A 45 -0.69 13.43 14.61
N PHE A 46 -0.12 12.71 15.58
CA PHE A 46 -0.73 11.50 16.13
C PHE A 46 -1.38 11.82 17.47
N ARG A 47 -2.62 11.36 17.68
CA ARG A 47 -3.22 11.23 19.01
C ARG A 47 -2.70 9.95 19.65
N LEU A 48 -2.06 10.09 20.80
CA LEU A 48 -1.49 8.98 21.55
C LEU A 48 -2.53 8.42 22.52
N ASP A 49 -2.72 7.09 22.51
CA ASP A 49 -3.43 6.38 23.59
C ASP A 49 -2.51 6.27 24.80
N LEU A 50 -2.43 7.35 25.58
CA LEU A 50 -1.59 7.47 26.77
C LEU A 50 -2.35 8.19 27.87
N ALA A 51 -2.36 7.62 29.09
CA ALA A 51 -3.01 8.24 30.24
C ALA A 51 -2.34 9.56 30.64
N GLY A 52 -3.12 10.54 31.09
CA GLY A 52 -2.67 11.92 31.34
C GLY A 52 -1.47 12.04 32.29
N ASP A 53 -1.44 11.30 33.40
CA ASP A 53 -0.33 11.37 34.35
C ASP A 53 0.97 10.78 33.79
N ALA A 54 0.88 9.68 33.03
CA ALA A 54 2.03 9.11 32.32
C ALA A 54 2.51 10.05 31.21
N ALA A 55 1.58 10.69 30.51
CA ALA A 55 1.86 11.61 29.41
C ALA A 55 2.58 12.89 29.86
N ARG A 56 2.24 13.44 31.02
CA ARG A 56 2.90 14.65 31.59
C ARG A 56 4.41 14.50 31.72
N THR A 57 4.92 13.28 31.94
CA THR A 57 6.37 13.05 32.01
C THR A 57 7.09 13.24 30.67
N TRP A 58 6.35 13.23 29.57
CA TRP A 58 6.85 13.37 28.19
C TRP A 58 6.53 14.73 27.57
N ASP A 59 5.74 15.57 28.25
CA ASP A 59 5.29 16.85 27.71
C ASP A 59 6.46 17.76 27.30
N GLY A 60 6.42 18.27 26.07
CA GLY A 60 7.46 19.08 25.45
C GLY A 60 8.74 18.32 25.07
N LYS A 61 8.83 17.00 25.30
CA LYS A 61 10.06 16.22 25.03
C LYS A 61 10.06 15.64 23.63
N LEU A 62 11.24 15.65 23.01
CA LEU A 62 11.52 14.86 21.82
C LEU A 62 11.63 13.38 22.23
N VAL A 63 10.80 12.55 21.61
CA VAL A 63 10.68 11.12 21.93
C VAL A 63 10.62 10.27 20.66
N ARG A 64 10.94 8.99 20.82
CA ARG A 64 10.59 7.93 19.90
C ARG A 64 9.40 7.16 20.46
N VAL A 65 8.32 7.11 19.69
CA VAL A 65 7.12 6.32 19.99
C VAL A 65 7.09 5.11 19.07
N GLU A 66 6.97 3.93 19.67
CA GLU A 66 6.55 2.71 18.96
C GLU A 66 5.10 2.43 19.30
N GLY A 67 4.29 2.12 18.29
CA GLY A 67 2.86 1.92 18.49
C GLY A 67 2.18 1.28 17.29
N TYR A 68 0.86 1.16 17.39
CA TYR A 68 0.04 0.57 16.35
C TYR A 68 -1.18 1.44 16.05
N VAL A 69 -1.50 1.56 14.78
CA VAL A 69 -2.80 2.07 14.33
C VAL A 69 -3.65 0.89 13.85
N ALA A 70 -4.97 1.03 13.81
CA ALA A 70 -5.88 -0.08 13.50
C ALA A 70 -5.68 -0.65 12.08
N GLN A 71 -5.44 0.22 11.10
CA GLN A 71 -5.27 -0.10 9.67
C GLN A 71 -4.53 1.03 8.94
N ALA A 72 -4.07 0.81 7.70
CA ALA A 72 -3.14 1.73 7.03
C ALA A 72 -3.73 3.08 6.60
N ASP A 73 -5.06 3.23 6.61
CA ASP A 73 -5.78 4.48 6.37
C ASP A 73 -6.19 5.19 7.67
N GLU A 74 -5.91 4.62 8.84
CA GLU A 74 -5.98 5.29 10.14
C GLU A 74 -4.64 6.00 10.40
N LEU A 75 -4.68 7.33 10.40
CA LEU A 75 -3.47 8.16 10.40
C LEU A 75 -3.28 8.95 11.70
N GLU A 76 -4.30 8.96 12.56
CA GLU A 76 -4.35 9.86 13.71
C GLU A 76 -4.11 9.10 15.01
N ASN A 77 -4.81 7.98 15.23
CA ASN A 77 -4.83 7.33 16.54
C ASN A 77 -3.76 6.25 16.67
N LEU A 78 -2.72 6.54 17.47
CA LEU A 78 -1.60 5.65 17.73
C LEU A 78 -1.72 5.02 19.13
N ALA A 79 -2.01 3.72 19.16
CA ALA A 79 -1.94 2.94 20.38
C ALA A 79 -0.46 2.78 20.79
N VAL A 80 -0.07 3.36 21.94
CA VAL A 80 1.34 3.46 22.34
C VAL A 80 1.84 2.14 22.95
N LYS A 81 2.76 1.48 22.26
CA LYS A 81 3.46 0.29 22.76
C LYS A 81 4.64 0.65 23.65
N SER A 82 5.42 1.65 23.23
CA SER A 82 6.54 2.16 24.03
C SER A 82 6.89 3.60 23.64
N ILE A 83 7.44 4.34 24.58
CA ILE A 83 7.92 5.71 24.40
C ILE A 83 9.30 5.84 25.06
N LYS A 84 10.24 6.48 24.38
CA LYS A 84 11.61 6.69 24.86
C LYS A 84 12.05 8.11 24.55
N ALA A 85 12.71 8.77 25.49
CA ALA A 85 13.35 10.06 25.23
C ALA A 85 14.44 9.89 24.17
N LEU A 86 14.51 10.83 23.24
CA LEU A 86 15.65 10.96 22.35
C LEU A 86 16.57 12.05 22.89
N PRO A 87 17.90 11.90 22.72
CA PRO A 87 18.81 12.98 23.04
C PRO A 87 18.46 14.21 22.18
N ALA A 88 18.70 15.40 22.72
CA ALA A 88 18.63 16.62 21.93
C ALA A 88 19.53 16.45 20.69
N PRO A 89 19.13 16.91 19.49
CA PRO A 89 19.95 16.77 18.30
C PRO A 89 21.32 17.41 18.52
N THR A 90 22.38 16.61 18.60
CA THR A 90 23.74 17.08 18.92
C THR A 90 24.51 17.62 17.71
N GLY A 91 23.83 17.89 16.59
CA GLY A 91 24.44 18.33 15.33
C GLY A 91 23.69 17.83 14.10
N GLN A 92 24.38 17.81 12.96
CA GLN A 92 23.84 17.46 11.63
C GLN A 92 23.14 16.09 11.66
N ALA A 93 21.89 16.05 11.21
CA ALA A 93 21.12 14.81 11.14
C ALA A 93 21.87 13.77 10.28
N ALA A 94 21.85 12.50 10.69
CA ALA A 94 22.38 11.43 9.88
C ALA A 94 21.70 11.47 8.49
N PRO A 95 22.44 11.26 7.39
CA PRO A 95 21.86 11.28 6.06
C PRO A 95 20.75 10.23 5.98
N ALA A 96 19.64 10.59 5.34
CA ALA A 96 18.55 9.66 5.09
C ALA A 96 19.09 8.44 4.33
N PRO A 97 18.59 7.23 4.62
CA PRO A 97 19.03 6.04 3.90
C PRO A 97 18.72 6.19 2.41
N ALA A 98 19.65 5.72 1.56
CA ALA A 98 19.41 5.65 0.13
C ALA A 98 18.39 4.55 -0.16
N PHE A 99 17.25 4.92 -0.75
CA PHE A 99 16.20 3.97 -1.14
C PHE A 99 16.42 3.43 -2.55
N HIS A 100 15.85 2.27 -2.84
CA HIS A 100 15.94 1.63 -4.14
C HIS A 100 15.39 2.54 -5.24
N ILE A 101 16.13 2.68 -6.36
CA ILE A 101 15.81 3.60 -7.46
C ILE A 101 14.42 3.45 -8.10
N ARG A 102 13.76 2.31 -7.87
CA ARG A 102 12.43 1.98 -8.41
C ARG A 102 11.30 2.48 -7.53
N GLN A 103 11.62 2.98 -6.34
CA GLN A 103 10.69 3.38 -5.30
C GLN A 103 10.89 4.86 -4.99
N ARG A 104 9.85 5.65 -5.22
CA ARG A 104 9.83 7.07 -4.87
C ARG A 104 8.42 7.44 -4.42
N GLN A 105 8.35 8.11 -3.27
CA GLN A 105 7.08 8.50 -2.65
C GLN A 105 6.34 9.52 -3.53
N PRO A 106 5.13 9.22 -4.01
CA PRO A 106 4.25 10.20 -4.62
C PRO A 106 3.91 11.31 -3.63
N HIS A 107 3.70 12.52 -4.13
CA HIS A 107 3.23 13.64 -3.32
C HIS A 107 2.18 14.44 -4.09
N LEU A 108 1.22 15.01 -3.35
CA LEU A 108 0.20 15.88 -3.94
C LEU A 108 0.81 17.25 -4.25
N LYS A 109 0.65 17.72 -5.48
CA LYS A 109 1.00 19.09 -5.87
C LYS A 109 -0.22 20.00 -5.85
N ALA A 110 -1.36 19.49 -6.31
CA ALA A 110 -2.63 20.20 -6.28
C ALA A 110 -3.81 19.24 -6.37
N GLU A 111 -4.93 19.63 -5.76
CA GLU A 111 -6.25 19.07 -6.03
C GLU A 111 -7.17 20.24 -6.44
N ARG A 112 -7.63 20.26 -7.69
CA ARG A 112 -8.44 21.35 -8.26
C ARG A 112 -9.46 20.77 -9.24
N ASP A 113 -10.69 21.28 -9.21
CA ASP A 113 -11.79 20.85 -10.09
C ASP A 113 -12.01 19.32 -10.09
N GLY A 114 -11.81 18.68 -8.93
CA GLY A 114 -11.93 17.24 -8.76
C GLY A 114 -10.80 16.41 -9.37
N LYS A 115 -9.74 17.03 -9.88
CA LYS A 115 -8.54 16.38 -10.44
C LYS A 115 -7.36 16.48 -9.49
N PHE A 116 -6.50 15.48 -9.53
CA PHE A 116 -5.24 15.46 -8.78
C PHE A 116 -4.08 15.75 -9.71
N THR A 117 -3.19 16.67 -9.32
CA THR A 117 -1.84 16.76 -9.86
C THR A 117 -0.89 16.19 -8.83
N ILE A 118 -0.20 15.11 -9.18
CA ILE A 118 0.77 14.44 -8.32
C ILE A 118 2.17 14.61 -8.91
N GLY A 119 3.17 14.67 -8.03
CA GLY A 119 4.57 14.48 -8.39
C GLY A 119 5.02 13.06 -8.08
N ASN A 120 6.11 12.65 -8.72
CA ASN A 120 6.70 11.31 -8.59
C ASN A 120 5.76 10.16 -9.02
N ALA A 121 5.00 10.34 -10.10
CA ALA A 121 4.40 9.20 -10.79
C ALA A 121 5.49 8.49 -11.61
N ARG A 122 5.57 7.16 -11.56
CA ARG A 122 6.56 6.39 -12.32
C ARG A 122 6.08 6.17 -13.75
N TRP A 123 6.89 6.56 -14.74
CA TRP A 123 6.48 6.68 -16.14
C TRP A 123 7.55 6.22 -17.12
N GLY A 124 7.97 4.96 -16.99
CA GLY A 124 8.97 4.32 -17.83
C GLY A 124 10.32 4.24 -17.14
N PHE A 125 11.25 3.58 -17.81
CA PHE A 125 12.59 3.33 -17.30
C PHE A 125 13.61 3.26 -18.43
N THR A 126 14.89 3.40 -18.07
CA THR A 126 16.02 3.19 -18.98
C THR A 126 16.63 1.82 -18.74
N VAL A 127 16.87 1.08 -19.81
CA VAL A 127 17.58 -0.21 -19.78
C VAL A 127 18.97 -0.03 -20.37
N LYS A 128 19.98 -0.54 -19.67
CA LYS A 128 21.36 -0.67 -20.17
C LYS A 128 21.88 -2.05 -19.77
N ASP A 129 22.53 -2.75 -20.70
CA ASP A 129 23.09 -4.09 -20.46
C ASP A 129 22.06 -5.10 -19.87
N ASN A 130 20.83 -5.07 -20.39
CA ASN A 130 19.69 -5.88 -19.92
C ASN A 130 19.39 -5.72 -18.43
N GLN A 131 19.59 -4.51 -17.89
CA GLN A 131 19.22 -4.11 -16.55
C GLN A 131 18.59 -2.72 -16.55
N VAL A 132 17.57 -2.53 -15.72
CA VAL A 132 16.99 -1.21 -15.49
C VAL A 132 17.98 -0.37 -14.68
N THR A 133 18.41 0.76 -15.23
CA THR A 133 19.41 1.65 -14.62
C THR A 133 18.81 2.94 -14.07
N ALA A 134 17.65 3.35 -14.58
CA ALA A 134 16.94 4.53 -14.11
C ALA A 134 15.44 4.38 -14.32
N TYR A 135 14.66 5.06 -13.48
CA TYR A 135 13.21 5.21 -13.63
C TYR A 135 12.87 6.66 -13.89
N ASN A 136 11.89 6.89 -14.75
CA ASN A 136 11.37 8.20 -15.06
C ASN A 136 10.28 8.54 -14.05
N TRP A 137 10.45 9.65 -13.35
CA TRP A 137 9.51 10.15 -12.35
C TRP A 137 8.97 11.48 -12.82
N VAL A 138 7.68 11.55 -13.08
CA VAL A 138 7.04 12.69 -13.72
C VAL A 138 5.95 13.26 -12.82
N ASP A 139 5.60 14.51 -13.10
CA ASP A 139 4.31 15.05 -12.67
C ASP A 139 3.21 14.51 -13.59
N ALA A 140 2.06 14.19 -13.00
CA ALA A 140 0.91 13.70 -13.75
C ALA A 140 -0.40 14.23 -13.18
N THR A 141 -1.38 14.37 -14.06
CA THR A 141 -2.77 14.72 -13.73
C THR A 141 -3.64 13.48 -13.84
N ILE A 142 -4.45 13.25 -12.80
CA ILE A 142 -5.44 12.17 -12.71
C ILE A 142 -6.81 12.81 -12.63
N ASP A 143 -7.71 12.41 -13.53
CA ASP A 143 -9.12 12.81 -13.54
C ASP A 143 -9.99 11.63 -13.14
N PRO A 144 -10.47 11.58 -11.87
CA PRO A 144 -11.34 10.52 -11.40
C PRO A 144 -12.62 10.38 -12.20
N ALA A 145 -13.16 11.45 -12.78
CA ALA A 145 -14.41 11.37 -13.56
C ALA A 145 -14.24 10.54 -14.85
N LYS A 146 -12.99 10.33 -15.30
CA LYS A 146 -12.65 9.56 -16.49
C LYS A 146 -12.24 8.11 -16.20
N VAL A 147 -12.28 7.66 -14.94
CA VAL A 147 -12.03 6.25 -14.64
C VAL A 147 -13.09 5.38 -15.32
N ASP A 148 -12.63 4.34 -16.01
CA ASP A 148 -13.51 3.43 -16.75
C ASP A 148 -13.69 2.10 -16.00
N GLN A 149 -12.59 1.42 -15.69
CA GLN A 149 -12.61 0.16 -14.96
C GLN A 149 -11.55 0.10 -13.88
N VAL A 150 -11.81 -0.72 -12.86
CA VAL A 150 -10.85 -1.02 -11.78
C VAL A 150 -10.61 -2.51 -11.75
N TYR A 151 -9.35 -2.91 -11.59
CA TYR A 151 -8.94 -4.31 -11.54
C TYR A 151 -8.15 -4.59 -10.27
N PHE A 152 -8.44 -5.73 -9.65
CA PHE A 152 -7.47 -6.37 -8.76
C PHE A 152 -6.46 -7.10 -9.63
N VAL A 153 -5.17 -6.82 -9.44
CA VAL A 153 -4.08 -7.44 -10.18
C VAL A 153 -3.35 -8.41 -9.27
N LYS A 154 -3.24 -9.67 -9.69
CA LYS A 154 -2.45 -10.70 -9.01
C LYS A 154 -1.20 -10.99 -9.84
N LYS A 155 -0.02 -10.82 -9.24
CA LYS A 155 1.29 -11.16 -9.84
C LYS A 155 1.98 -12.25 -8.99
N PRO A 156 1.91 -13.53 -9.37
CA PRO A 156 2.55 -14.62 -8.61
C PRO A 156 4.07 -14.47 -8.54
N PHE A 157 4.66 -14.85 -7.40
CA PHE A 157 6.11 -15.02 -7.27
C PHE A 157 6.47 -16.48 -7.38
N LYS A 158 7.64 -16.83 -7.95
CA LYS A 158 8.13 -18.20 -7.86
C LYS A 158 8.62 -18.50 -6.43
N PRO A 159 8.27 -19.65 -5.82
CA PRO A 159 7.33 -20.64 -6.32
C PRO A 159 5.88 -20.15 -6.17
N GLU A 160 5.09 -20.24 -7.26
CA GLU A 160 3.77 -19.59 -7.41
C GLU A 160 2.74 -19.97 -6.36
N TRP A 161 2.97 -21.07 -5.65
CA TRP A 161 2.08 -21.54 -4.61
C TRP A 161 2.21 -20.77 -3.28
N LEU A 162 3.35 -20.10 -3.04
CA LEU A 162 3.71 -19.56 -1.73
C LEU A 162 3.26 -18.10 -1.53
N ALA A 163 3.48 -17.24 -2.52
CA ALA A 163 3.17 -15.81 -2.41
C ALA A 163 2.86 -15.19 -3.77
N ALA A 164 2.11 -14.09 -3.77
CA ALA A 164 1.93 -13.23 -4.93
C ALA A 164 1.96 -11.78 -4.47
N HIS A 165 2.22 -10.88 -5.40
CA HIS A 165 1.97 -9.47 -5.21
C HIS A 165 0.55 -9.13 -5.65
N ALA A 166 -0.08 -8.20 -4.94
CA ALA A 166 -1.39 -7.67 -5.29
C ALA A 166 -1.25 -6.17 -5.61
N CYS A 167 -1.81 -5.74 -6.73
CA CYS A 167 -1.90 -4.33 -7.11
C CYS A 167 -3.35 -3.97 -7.45
N MET A 168 -3.63 -2.67 -7.56
CA MET A 168 -4.89 -2.17 -8.08
C MET A 168 -4.63 -1.33 -9.32
N LEU A 169 -5.33 -1.65 -10.40
CA LEU A 169 -5.20 -0.97 -11.68
C LEU A 169 -6.49 -0.23 -11.99
N PHE A 170 -6.37 1.06 -12.30
CA PHE A 170 -7.46 1.91 -12.77
C PHE A 170 -7.22 2.21 -14.25
N THR A 171 -8.17 1.86 -15.11
CA THR A 171 -8.13 2.27 -16.52
C THR A 171 -8.95 3.53 -16.74
N PHE A 172 -8.65 4.25 -17.81
CA PHE A 172 -9.22 5.56 -18.07
C PHE A 172 -9.75 5.70 -19.49
N LYS A 173 -10.77 6.55 -19.63
CA LYS A 173 -11.11 7.19 -20.90
C LYS A 173 -10.03 8.22 -21.27
N PRO A 174 -9.93 8.64 -22.55
CA PRO A 174 -8.92 9.59 -23.00
C PRO A 174 -8.80 10.83 -22.13
N GLY A 175 -7.57 11.19 -21.79
CA GLY A 175 -7.19 12.31 -20.93
C GLY A 175 -7.49 12.10 -19.44
N GLY A 176 -7.65 10.86 -18.98
CA GLY A 176 -7.90 10.52 -17.57
C GLY A 176 -6.63 10.36 -16.72
N PHE A 177 -5.52 9.96 -17.32
CA PHE A 177 -4.20 9.93 -16.67
C PHE A 177 -3.13 10.40 -17.66
N VAL A 178 -2.61 11.61 -17.44
CA VAL A 178 -1.76 12.33 -18.40
C VAL A 178 -0.56 12.92 -17.68
N ASN A 179 0.65 12.71 -18.19
CA ASN A 179 1.85 13.32 -17.64
C ASN A 179 2.03 14.79 -18.09
N ALA A 180 2.97 15.50 -17.48
CA ALA A 180 3.26 16.90 -17.81
C ALA A 180 3.69 17.14 -19.27
N ALA A 181 4.15 16.12 -19.99
CA ALA A 181 4.49 16.18 -21.41
C ALA A 181 3.28 15.91 -22.34
N GLY A 182 2.08 15.73 -21.79
CA GLY A 182 0.86 15.43 -22.55
C GLY A 182 0.74 13.97 -22.98
N GLN A 183 1.60 13.07 -22.49
CA GLN A 183 1.49 11.64 -22.79
C GLN A 183 0.44 11.01 -21.89
N GLU A 184 -0.47 10.25 -22.49
CA GLU A 184 -1.49 9.50 -21.76
C GLU A 184 -1.00 8.09 -21.43
N SER A 185 -1.47 7.55 -20.30
CA SER A 185 -1.32 6.14 -19.96
C SER A 185 -2.68 5.46 -19.94
N ARG A 186 -2.73 4.20 -20.38
CA ARG A 186 -3.97 3.41 -20.38
C ARG A 186 -4.46 3.07 -18.97
N GLY A 187 -3.57 3.17 -17.98
CA GLY A 187 -3.97 2.94 -16.61
C GLY A 187 -2.99 3.42 -15.56
N LEU A 188 -3.53 3.72 -14.39
CA LEU A 188 -2.78 4.00 -13.18
C LEU A 188 -2.77 2.74 -12.32
N LEU A 189 -1.58 2.24 -12.03
CA LEU A 189 -1.37 1.14 -11.11
C LEU A 189 -0.93 1.66 -9.75
N LEU A 190 -1.69 1.31 -8.72
CA LEU A 190 -1.31 1.44 -7.32
C LEU A 190 -0.62 0.15 -6.87
N SER A 191 0.65 0.28 -6.48
CA SER A 191 1.44 -0.80 -5.85
C SER A 191 1.80 -0.41 -4.43
N ILE A 192 1.57 -1.30 -3.48
CA ILE A 192 1.91 -1.08 -2.07
C ILE A 192 3.01 -2.06 -1.71
N GLU A 193 4.20 -1.56 -1.39
CA GLU A 193 5.42 -2.35 -1.33
C GLU A 193 6.17 -2.16 -0.01
N ALA A 194 7.02 -3.13 0.30
CA ALA A 194 8.12 -2.92 1.24
C ALA A 194 9.06 -1.85 0.66
N HIS A 195 9.32 -0.79 1.41
CA HIS A 195 10.24 0.29 1.04
C HIS A 195 11.67 -0.13 1.39
N LEU A 196 12.46 -0.43 0.37
CA LEU A 196 13.78 -1.03 0.48
C LEU A 196 14.87 0.02 0.35
N THR A 197 15.90 -0.07 1.20
CA THR A 197 17.17 0.62 0.96
C THR A 197 17.94 -0.04 -0.18
N THR A 198 18.94 0.65 -0.75
CA THR A 198 19.71 0.16 -1.91
C THR A 198 20.41 -1.19 -1.68
N ASP A 199 20.73 -1.52 -0.43
CA ASP A 199 21.38 -2.75 0.00
C ASP A 199 20.39 -3.84 0.46
N GLN A 200 19.10 -3.52 0.54
CA GLN A 200 18.08 -4.47 0.98
C GLN A 200 17.47 -5.26 -0.18
N LYS A 201 17.21 -6.53 0.09
CA LYS A 201 16.34 -7.40 -0.72
C LYS A 201 15.15 -7.80 0.13
N TYR A 202 13.97 -7.86 -0.49
CA TYR A 202 12.78 -8.29 0.23
C TYR A 202 12.88 -9.77 0.62
N ASP A 203 12.53 -10.05 1.87
CA ASP A 203 12.39 -11.41 2.41
C ASP A 203 11.09 -11.51 3.22
N LEU A 204 10.35 -12.59 3.03
CA LEU A 204 9.03 -12.79 3.65
C LEU A 204 9.12 -12.89 5.18
N PHE A 205 10.17 -13.53 5.71
CA PHE A 205 10.36 -13.72 7.15
C PHE A 205 10.88 -12.45 7.83
N ALA A 206 11.78 -11.72 7.17
CA ALA A 206 12.20 -10.39 7.58
C ALA A 206 11.02 -9.41 7.61
N GLY A 207 10.07 -9.57 6.67
CA GLY A 207 8.80 -8.84 6.66
C GLY A 207 7.81 -9.21 7.76
N LEU A 208 8.07 -10.22 8.60
CA LEU A 208 7.32 -10.45 9.84
C LEU A 208 7.81 -9.58 11.01
N LYS A 209 8.88 -8.79 10.77
CA LYS A 209 9.46 -7.83 11.72
C LYS A 209 9.37 -6.42 11.13
N ALA A 210 9.64 -5.42 11.96
CA ALA A 210 9.78 -4.03 11.55
C ALA A 210 11.11 -3.79 10.81
N THR A 211 11.31 -4.47 9.68
CA THR A 211 12.55 -4.43 8.88
C THR A 211 12.43 -3.48 7.70
N PHE A 212 11.29 -3.47 7.03
CA PHE A 212 11.05 -2.68 5.83
C PHE A 212 9.99 -1.61 6.09
N GLY A 213 10.23 -0.40 5.59
CA GLY A 213 9.19 0.62 5.58
C GLY A 213 8.05 0.24 4.65
N SER A 214 6.96 1.01 4.66
CA SER A 214 5.85 0.88 3.69
C SER A 214 5.95 2.01 2.67
N ILE A 215 5.71 1.71 1.39
CA ILE A 215 5.58 2.72 0.33
C ILE A 215 4.42 2.40 -0.60
N TRP A 216 3.71 3.43 -1.02
CA TRP A 216 2.58 3.34 -1.95
C TRP A 216 2.97 4.06 -3.23
N LEU A 217 3.15 3.32 -4.32
CA LEU A 217 3.62 3.81 -5.60
C LEU A 217 2.44 4.02 -6.56
N LEU A 218 2.53 5.09 -7.34
CA LEU A 218 1.63 5.39 -8.44
C LEU A 218 2.42 5.27 -9.74
N VAL A 219 2.04 4.33 -10.59
CA VAL A 219 2.84 3.87 -11.72
C VAL A 219 1.96 3.80 -12.98
N ALA A 220 2.47 4.26 -14.12
CA ALA A 220 1.82 4.05 -15.41
C ALA A 220 1.77 2.56 -15.76
N TRP A 221 0.63 2.10 -16.28
CA TRP A 221 0.43 0.68 -16.59
C TRP A 221 1.50 0.14 -17.54
N GLU A 222 1.86 0.91 -18.56
CA GLU A 222 2.88 0.56 -19.55
C GLU A 222 4.24 0.30 -18.92
N ASP A 223 4.63 1.12 -17.94
CA ASP A 223 5.86 0.94 -17.16
C ASP A 223 5.80 -0.33 -16.32
N TYR A 224 4.73 -0.50 -15.54
CA TYR A 224 4.63 -1.64 -14.63
C TYR A 224 4.56 -2.98 -15.38
N ALA A 225 3.78 -3.02 -16.45
CA ALA A 225 3.59 -4.22 -17.27
C ALA A 225 4.90 -4.60 -17.99
N ALA A 226 5.62 -3.62 -18.54
CA ALA A 226 6.93 -3.87 -19.14
C ALA A 226 7.96 -4.35 -18.12
N GLU A 227 8.07 -3.73 -16.93
CA GLU A 227 8.99 -4.21 -15.87
C GLU A 227 8.61 -5.63 -15.40
N ALA A 228 7.31 -5.96 -15.37
CA ALA A 228 6.85 -7.25 -14.89
C ALA A 228 7.05 -8.39 -15.90
N CYS A 229 6.91 -8.12 -17.20
CA CYS A 229 6.73 -9.14 -18.23
C CYS A 229 7.73 -9.06 -19.38
N ASP A 230 8.50 -7.98 -19.54
CA ASP A 230 9.43 -7.84 -20.67
C ASP A 230 10.78 -8.55 -20.39
N PRO A 231 11.21 -9.51 -21.24
CA PRO A 231 12.52 -10.16 -21.10
C PRO A 231 13.71 -9.20 -21.10
N VAL A 232 13.62 -8.04 -21.76
CA VAL A 232 14.65 -6.98 -21.79
C VAL A 232 14.89 -6.41 -20.39
N THR A 233 13.85 -6.37 -19.54
CA THR A 233 13.96 -5.99 -18.12
C THR A 233 14.21 -7.18 -17.20
N ARG A 234 14.36 -8.39 -17.77
CA ARG A 234 14.31 -9.69 -17.08
C ARG A 234 12.96 -9.96 -16.41
N GLY A 235 11.93 -9.23 -16.82
CA GLY A 235 10.54 -9.54 -16.53
C GLY A 235 10.17 -10.82 -17.26
N LEU A 236 9.97 -11.91 -16.52
CA LEU A 236 9.36 -13.15 -17.00
C LEU A 236 8.20 -13.53 -16.08
N GLY A 237 7.57 -12.50 -15.51
CA GLY A 237 6.42 -12.62 -14.66
C GLY A 237 5.14 -12.68 -15.47
N LYS A 238 4.08 -13.10 -14.79
CA LYS A 238 2.73 -13.07 -15.32
C LYS A 238 1.81 -12.32 -14.39
N MET A 239 0.76 -11.74 -14.96
CA MET A 239 -0.26 -11.01 -14.21
C MET A 239 -1.65 -11.48 -14.59
N PHE A 240 -2.53 -11.47 -13.61
CA PHE A 240 -3.94 -11.82 -13.78
C PHE A 240 -4.79 -10.66 -13.29
N LEU A 241 -5.68 -10.18 -14.15
CA LEU A 241 -6.60 -9.09 -13.84
C LEU A 241 -7.95 -9.67 -13.49
N TYR A 242 -8.56 -9.13 -12.42
CA TYR A 242 -9.93 -9.42 -12.03
C TYR A 242 -10.71 -8.10 -11.98
N PRO A 243 -11.69 -7.89 -12.87
CA PRO A 243 -12.45 -6.65 -12.89
C PRO A 243 -13.31 -6.54 -11.63
N PHE A 244 -13.30 -5.38 -10.99
CA PHE A 244 -14.20 -5.08 -9.90
C PHE A 244 -15.62 -4.87 -10.40
N THR A 245 -16.60 -5.37 -9.63
CA THR A 245 -18.03 -5.16 -9.88
C THR A 245 -18.52 -3.97 -9.07
N LEU A 246 -18.02 -2.78 -9.41
CA LEU A 246 -18.34 -1.51 -8.76
C LEU A 246 -19.15 -0.62 -9.70
N SER A 247 -20.07 0.18 -9.14
CA SER A 247 -20.73 1.26 -9.89
C SER A 247 -19.73 2.35 -10.30
N ALA A 248 -20.08 3.17 -11.28
CA ALA A 248 -19.22 4.28 -11.72
C ALA A 248 -18.81 5.19 -10.56
N ALA A 249 -19.77 5.60 -9.71
CA ALA A 249 -19.49 6.43 -8.54
C ALA A 249 -18.48 5.78 -7.57
N GLN A 250 -18.62 4.47 -7.33
CA GLN A 250 -17.69 3.73 -6.47
C GLN A 250 -16.28 3.63 -7.07
N LYS A 251 -16.15 3.48 -8.39
CA LYS A 251 -14.84 3.48 -9.06
C LYS A 251 -14.14 4.83 -8.93
N GLN A 252 -14.88 5.92 -9.16
CA GLN A 252 -14.35 7.28 -9.00
C GLN A 252 -13.87 7.50 -7.57
N GLU A 253 -14.70 7.16 -6.59
CA GLU A 253 -14.34 7.36 -5.19
C GLU A 253 -13.16 6.48 -4.76
N LEU A 254 -13.10 5.23 -5.23
CA LEU A 254 -11.99 4.33 -4.93
C LEU A 254 -10.67 4.90 -5.46
N LEU A 255 -10.69 5.49 -6.65
CA LEU A 255 -9.53 6.18 -7.20
C LEU A 255 -9.14 7.42 -6.38
N ARG A 256 -10.11 8.25 -5.95
CA ARG A 256 -9.83 9.41 -5.08
C ARG A 256 -9.15 8.97 -3.78
N VAL A 257 -9.72 7.98 -3.10
CA VAL A 257 -9.17 7.45 -1.85
C VAL A 257 -7.80 6.84 -2.08
N ALA A 258 -7.61 6.07 -3.15
CA ALA A 258 -6.33 5.47 -3.51
C ALA A 258 -5.22 6.53 -3.72
N VAL A 259 -5.51 7.59 -4.49
CA VAL A 259 -4.54 8.68 -4.74
C VAL A 259 -4.21 9.41 -3.44
N ARG A 260 -5.22 9.79 -2.65
CA ARG A 260 -5.03 10.47 -1.36
C ARG A 260 -4.20 9.63 -0.39
N GLN A 261 -4.42 8.32 -0.35
CA GLN A 261 -3.67 7.41 0.50
C GLN A 261 -2.24 7.16 -0.01
N ALA A 262 -2.02 7.20 -1.32
CA ALA A 262 -0.70 7.00 -1.91
C ALA A 262 0.23 8.19 -1.73
N VAL A 263 -0.29 9.42 -1.63
CA VAL A 263 0.51 10.65 -1.47
C VAL A 263 0.87 10.98 -0.01
N ILE A 264 0.40 10.19 0.96
CA ILE A 264 0.73 10.36 2.37
C ILE A 264 2.17 9.94 2.65
N VAL A 265 2.89 10.76 3.42
CA VAL A 265 4.23 10.43 3.92
C VAL A 265 4.11 9.36 5.01
N ARG A 266 4.61 8.15 4.72
CA ARG A 266 4.52 6.97 5.59
C ARG A 266 5.82 6.70 6.35
N ARG A 267 6.62 7.73 6.65
CA ARG A 267 7.88 7.57 7.39
C ARG A 267 7.58 6.93 8.76
N GLY A 268 8.32 5.88 9.09
CA GLY A 268 8.11 5.13 10.33
C GLY A 268 6.95 4.12 10.29
N GLU A 269 6.17 4.04 9.21
CA GLU A 269 5.23 2.94 8.97
C GLU A 269 5.99 1.71 8.46
N PHE A 270 5.75 0.53 9.06
CA PHE A 270 6.42 -0.70 8.64
C PHE A 270 5.51 -1.62 7.83
N TYR A 271 6.04 -2.12 6.72
CA TYR A 271 5.44 -3.19 5.95
C TYR A 271 5.52 -4.49 6.75
N HIS A 272 4.40 -5.21 6.83
CA HIS A 272 4.32 -6.49 7.50
C HIS A 272 3.68 -7.54 6.59
N THR A 273 4.40 -8.63 6.32
CA THR A 273 4.01 -9.70 5.38
C THR A 273 2.56 -10.16 5.53
N THR A 274 2.03 -10.17 6.76
CA THR A 274 0.63 -10.55 7.01
C THR A 274 -0.31 -9.43 7.41
N ARG A 275 0.13 -8.29 7.98
CA ARG A 275 -0.78 -7.35 8.67
C ARG A 275 -0.87 -5.99 7.98
N ASN A 276 0.24 -5.51 7.43
CA ASN A 276 0.33 -4.29 6.65
C ASN A 276 1.03 -4.62 5.32
N ASN A 277 0.29 -5.20 4.40
CA ASN A 277 0.84 -5.68 3.13
C ASN A 277 0.03 -5.16 1.95
N CYS A 278 0.51 -5.47 0.75
CA CYS A 278 -0.13 -5.09 -0.50
C CYS A 278 -1.61 -5.45 -0.55
N THR A 279 -1.98 -6.69 -0.20
CA THR A 279 -3.35 -7.18 -0.31
C THR A 279 -4.28 -6.51 0.69
N ASN A 280 -3.88 -6.43 1.96
CA ASN A 280 -4.71 -5.89 3.04
C ASN A 280 -5.07 -4.43 2.77
N ASN A 281 -4.07 -3.65 2.36
CA ASN A 281 -4.27 -2.22 2.14
C ASN A 281 -5.15 -1.96 0.91
N LEU A 282 -5.10 -2.79 -0.14
CA LEU A 282 -6.08 -2.70 -1.21
C LEU A 282 -7.51 -2.97 -0.72
N LEU A 283 -7.70 -3.92 0.20
CA LEU A 283 -9.03 -4.19 0.76
C LEU A 283 -9.51 -3.08 1.72
N VAL A 284 -8.59 -2.45 2.44
CA VAL A 284 -8.86 -1.22 3.21
C VAL A 284 -9.41 -0.14 2.27
N LEU A 285 -8.79 0.09 1.11
CA LEU A 285 -9.29 1.06 0.12
C LEU A 285 -10.67 0.68 -0.42
N VAL A 286 -10.86 -0.59 -0.81
CA VAL A 286 -12.17 -1.07 -1.30
C VAL A 286 -13.25 -0.89 -0.22
N ASN A 287 -12.90 -1.07 1.06
CA ASN A 287 -13.81 -0.83 2.17
C ASN A 287 -14.31 0.61 2.23
N HIS A 288 -13.69 1.62 1.63
CA HIS A 288 -14.29 2.97 1.59
C HIS A 288 -15.56 3.03 0.74
N VAL A 289 -15.61 2.25 -0.34
CA VAL A 289 -16.64 2.42 -1.38
C VAL A 289 -17.73 1.36 -1.39
N ILE A 290 -17.55 0.25 -0.66
CA ILE A 290 -18.56 -0.80 -0.58
C ILE A 290 -19.45 -0.65 0.66
N PRO A 291 -20.74 -1.01 0.58
CA PRO A 291 -21.65 -0.94 1.73
C PRO A 291 -21.33 -2.01 2.78
N LYS A 292 -21.10 -3.25 2.34
CA LYS A 292 -20.77 -4.37 3.24
C LYS A 292 -19.27 -4.56 3.33
N LYS A 293 -18.66 -3.94 4.35
CA LYS A 293 -17.20 -3.97 4.57
C LYS A 293 -16.66 -5.40 4.66
N ILE A 294 -15.52 -5.63 4.03
CA ILE A 294 -14.71 -6.83 4.14
C ILE A 294 -14.02 -6.84 5.50
N LYS A 295 -14.22 -7.91 6.27
CA LYS A 295 -13.55 -8.12 7.55
C LYS A 295 -12.16 -8.71 7.30
N LEU A 296 -11.12 -7.92 7.59
CA LEU A 296 -9.71 -8.35 7.53
C LEU A 296 -9.34 -9.29 8.69
N TRP A 297 -10.16 -9.33 9.73
CA TRP A 297 -9.97 -10.12 10.94
C TRP A 297 -11.10 -11.14 11.10
N THR A 298 -10.76 -12.38 11.43
CA THR A 298 -11.73 -13.41 11.83
C THR A 298 -12.16 -13.20 13.28
N ILE A 299 -11.19 -12.82 14.14
CA ILE A 299 -11.42 -12.27 15.47
C ILE A 299 -10.72 -10.92 15.49
N PRO A 300 -11.44 -9.80 15.75
CA PRO A 300 -10.86 -8.46 15.77
C PRO A 300 -9.56 -8.45 16.57
N SER A 301 -8.51 -7.97 15.92
CA SER A 301 -7.19 -7.79 16.54
C SER A 301 -6.47 -9.06 17.05
N LEU A 302 -6.99 -10.26 16.77
CA LEU A 302 -6.40 -11.51 17.28
C LEU A 302 -6.04 -12.50 16.17
N ILE A 303 -6.98 -12.77 15.26
CA ILE A 303 -6.79 -13.77 14.19
C ILE A 303 -7.01 -13.11 12.84
N TYR A 304 -5.95 -13.03 12.05
CA TYR A 304 -6.00 -12.48 10.71
C TYR A 304 -6.79 -13.39 9.76
N ASN A 305 -7.67 -12.82 8.95
CA ASN A 305 -8.47 -13.59 8.00
C ASN A 305 -7.64 -13.92 6.78
N VAL A 306 -6.89 -15.03 6.85
CA VAL A 306 -5.99 -15.53 5.81
C VAL A 306 -6.64 -15.55 4.40
N ARG A 307 -7.95 -15.82 4.31
CA ARG A 307 -8.69 -15.84 3.03
C ARG A 307 -8.90 -14.45 2.43
N ALA A 308 -8.96 -13.42 3.26
CA ALA A 308 -9.10 -12.02 2.86
C ALA A 308 -7.74 -11.32 2.71
N THR A 309 -6.62 -12.00 2.96
CA THR A 309 -5.34 -11.31 3.17
C THR A 309 -4.15 -11.98 2.51
N MET A 310 -4.31 -13.24 2.11
CA MET A 310 -3.37 -13.90 1.21
C MET A 310 -3.71 -13.56 -0.24
N PRO A 311 -2.80 -12.91 -0.99
CA PRO A 311 -2.99 -12.51 -2.38
C PRO A 311 -3.62 -13.59 -3.28
N ARG A 312 -3.28 -14.86 -3.05
CA ARG A 312 -3.81 -16.00 -3.82
C ARG A 312 -5.27 -16.32 -3.54
N LEU A 313 -5.72 -16.14 -2.30
CA LEU A 313 -7.07 -16.51 -1.86
C LEU A 313 -8.08 -15.37 -2.04
N VAL A 314 -7.59 -14.13 -2.02
CA VAL A 314 -8.43 -12.92 -2.11
C VAL A 314 -9.29 -12.87 -3.37
N PRO A 315 -8.80 -13.18 -4.59
CA PRO A 315 -9.64 -13.14 -5.78
C PRO A 315 -10.88 -14.03 -5.65
N SER A 316 -10.70 -15.30 -5.26
CA SER A 316 -11.83 -16.24 -5.09
C SER A 316 -12.77 -15.80 -3.95
N TYR A 317 -12.22 -15.26 -2.86
CA TYR A 317 -13.03 -14.74 -1.75
C TYR A 317 -13.91 -13.55 -2.19
N LEU A 318 -13.35 -12.61 -2.95
CA LEU A 318 -14.08 -11.43 -3.44
C LEU A 318 -15.07 -11.79 -4.55
N GLN A 319 -14.75 -12.75 -5.41
CA GLN A 319 -15.69 -13.30 -6.39
C GLN A 319 -16.93 -13.91 -5.71
N LYS A 320 -16.74 -14.69 -4.63
CA LYS A 320 -17.85 -15.24 -3.84
C LYS A 320 -18.71 -14.16 -3.17
N LYS A 321 -18.16 -12.96 -2.99
CA LYS A 321 -18.90 -11.79 -2.48
C LYS A 321 -19.54 -10.93 -3.58
N GLY A 322 -19.37 -11.30 -4.85
CA GLY A 322 -19.84 -10.52 -5.99
C GLY A 322 -19.07 -9.21 -6.20
N LEU A 323 -17.85 -9.08 -5.63
CA LEU A 323 -17.04 -7.86 -5.73
C LEU A 323 -16.05 -7.92 -6.90
N LEU A 324 -15.69 -9.11 -7.37
CA LEU A 324 -14.83 -9.33 -8.54
C LEU A 324 -15.55 -10.19 -9.57
N GLY A 325 -15.33 -9.88 -10.85
CA GLY A 325 -15.70 -10.72 -11.98
C GLY A 325 -14.71 -11.87 -12.21
N LYS A 326 -14.85 -12.53 -13.36
CA LYS A 326 -13.96 -13.63 -13.77
C LYS A 326 -12.54 -13.13 -14.03
N GLU A 327 -11.57 -14.02 -13.83
CA GLU A 327 -10.18 -13.78 -14.24
C GLU A 327 -10.14 -13.51 -15.74
N LEU A 328 -9.42 -12.45 -16.15
CA LEU A 328 -9.11 -12.17 -17.55
C LEU A 328 -7.97 -13.05 -18.04
N PRO A 329 -7.75 -13.17 -19.37
CA PRO A 329 -6.59 -13.87 -19.93
C PRO A 329 -5.28 -13.40 -19.29
N GLU A 330 -4.34 -14.35 -19.18
CA GLU A 330 -3.01 -14.11 -18.62
C GLU A 330 -2.29 -12.99 -19.38
N ILE A 331 -1.65 -12.09 -18.63
CA ILE A 331 -0.71 -11.10 -19.18
C ILE A 331 0.72 -11.58 -18.95
N ASN A 332 1.52 -11.66 -20.01
CA ASN A 332 2.88 -12.16 -20.03
C ASN A 332 3.74 -11.45 -21.10
N GLU A 333 4.93 -11.96 -21.38
CA GLU A 333 5.91 -11.36 -22.31
C GLU A 333 5.37 -11.17 -23.74
N THR A 334 4.34 -11.93 -24.13
CA THR A 334 3.81 -11.90 -25.50
C THR A 334 2.66 -10.90 -25.70
N ASN A 335 2.06 -10.39 -24.62
CA ASN A 335 0.84 -9.59 -24.71
C ASN A 335 0.72 -8.43 -23.72
N TYR A 336 1.74 -8.13 -22.91
CA TYR A 336 1.68 -7.05 -21.92
C TYR A 336 1.45 -5.65 -22.51
N PHE A 337 1.72 -5.48 -23.81
CA PHE A 337 1.48 -4.26 -24.57
C PHE A 337 0.05 -4.17 -25.13
N VAL A 338 -0.73 -5.24 -25.11
CA VAL A 338 -2.12 -5.27 -25.64
C VAL A 338 -3.03 -4.40 -24.79
N ASP A 339 -4.06 -3.81 -25.41
CA ASP A 339 -5.07 -3.03 -24.71
C ASP A 339 -5.87 -3.92 -23.74
N ILE A 340 -6.10 -3.43 -22.52
CA ILE A 340 -6.83 -4.17 -21.48
C ILE A 340 -8.27 -4.49 -21.93
N ASP A 341 -8.89 -3.61 -22.71
CA ASP A 341 -10.22 -3.86 -23.27
C ASP A 341 -10.21 -4.96 -24.32
N GLN A 342 -9.11 -5.10 -25.06
CA GLN A 342 -8.94 -6.21 -26.01
C GLN A 342 -8.75 -7.53 -25.25
N LEU A 343 -7.97 -7.52 -24.16
CA LEU A 343 -7.83 -8.69 -23.27
C LEU A 343 -9.17 -9.13 -22.68
N ALA A 344 -10.05 -8.18 -22.31
CA ALA A 344 -11.35 -8.48 -21.73
C ALA A 344 -12.37 -9.08 -22.72
N ARG A 345 -12.26 -8.77 -24.02
CA ARG A 345 -13.17 -9.25 -25.06
C ARG A 345 -12.81 -10.64 -25.62
N GLY A 346 -11.61 -11.12 -25.34
CA GLY A 346 -11.05 -12.32 -25.97
C GLY A 346 -10.67 -12.09 -27.44
N PRO A 347 -10.05 -13.07 -28.12
CA PRO A 347 -9.78 -12.99 -29.55
C PRO A 347 -11.07 -12.71 -30.31
N ALA A 348 -11.04 -11.78 -31.27
CA ALA A 348 -12.18 -11.52 -32.14
C ALA A 348 -12.54 -12.81 -32.91
N GLY A 349 -13.55 -13.56 -32.45
CA GLY A 349 -13.98 -14.81 -33.11
C GLY A 349 -14.63 -15.89 -32.26
N SER A 350 -14.81 -15.75 -30.94
CA SER A 350 -15.44 -16.78 -30.09
C SER A 350 -16.76 -16.33 -29.44
N ARG A 351 -17.74 -15.95 -30.26
CA ARG A 351 -19.16 -15.91 -29.86
C ARG A 351 -19.96 -16.94 -30.60
#